data_AF-A0A9D7SPC9-F1
#
_entry.id   AF-A0A9D7SPC9-F1
#
_cell.length_a   1.000
_cell.length_b   1.000
_cell.length_c   1.000
_cell.angle_alpha   90.00
_cell.angle_beta   90.00
_cell.angle_gamma   90.00
#
_symmetry.space_group_name_H-M   'P 1'
#
loop_
_entity.id
_entity.type
_entity.pdbx_description
1 polymer ?
#
loop_
_entity_poly.entity_id
_entity_poly.type
_entity_poly.pdbx_seq_one_letter_code
_entity_poly.pdbx_strand_id
1 'polypeptide(L)'
;MDYSYEVFVDHADLGHAFIKFTDVNGNSETWGYYSRDRVPQGIGELRPDSTHPYDWSSGPVEITQEQYQQMHDYAQWVYNHSGDYGLFGNNCVEFVEDMLRKTNQLPYWTDVTAPDRLPAEPARVKVVVASVMQPTVEYRDQPNASL
;
A
#
# COMPACT_ATOMS: atom_id res chain seq x y z
N MET A 1 25.39 2.04 2.87
CA MET A 1 23.97 2.44 2.82
C MET A 1 23.31 1.77 4.00
N ASP A 2 22.36 2.43 4.63
CA ASP A 2 21.57 1.80 5.68
C ASP A 2 20.42 0.99 5.07
N TYR A 3 19.81 0.10 5.85
CA TYR A 3 18.62 -0.63 5.40
C TYR A 3 17.53 0.37 5.05
N SER A 4 16.76 0.09 4.00
CA SER A 4 15.69 0.99 3.58
C SER A 4 14.49 0.25 3.01
N TYR A 5 13.34 0.90 2.96
CA TYR A 5 12.25 0.52 2.08
C TYR A 5 11.78 1.69 1.23
N GLU A 6 11.05 1.38 0.16
CA GLU A 6 10.39 2.36 -0.69
C GLU A 6 9.06 1.77 -1.14
N VAL A 7 7.98 2.53 -0.97
CA VAL A 7 6.65 2.15 -1.47
C VAL A 7 6.39 2.83 -2.78
N PHE A 8 5.76 2.10 -3.69
CA PHE A 8 5.39 2.55 -5.01
C PHE A 8 3.91 2.38 -5.22
N VAL A 9 3.33 3.32 -5.98
CA VAL A 9 1.94 3.27 -6.42
C VAL A 9 1.89 3.55 -7.91
N ASP A 10 1.19 2.69 -8.64
CA ASP A 10 0.76 2.97 -10.01
C ASP A 10 -0.77 2.96 -10.09
N HIS A 11 -1.32 3.78 -10.97
CA HIS A 11 -2.74 3.87 -11.25
C HIS A 11 -3.11 3.17 -12.57
N ALA A 12 -2.23 2.32 -13.11
CA ALA A 12 -2.54 1.58 -14.31
C ALA A 12 -3.64 0.55 -14.00
N ASP A 13 -4.57 0.35 -14.93
CA ASP A 13 -5.70 -0.57 -14.82
C ASP A 13 -6.58 -0.37 -13.56
N LEU A 14 -6.33 -1.13 -12.49
CA LEU A 14 -7.09 -1.11 -11.24
C LEU A 14 -6.37 -0.39 -10.08
N GLY A 15 -5.18 0.16 -10.35
CA GLY A 15 -4.28 0.68 -9.33
C GLY A 15 -3.57 -0.44 -8.56
N HIS A 16 -2.27 -0.27 -8.34
CA HIS A 16 -1.45 -1.24 -7.63
C HIS A 16 -0.46 -0.54 -6.69
N ALA A 17 -0.22 -1.17 -5.54
CA ALA A 17 0.75 -0.74 -4.55
C ALA A 17 1.72 -1.88 -4.25
N PHE A 18 3.01 -1.57 -4.25
CA PHE A 18 4.06 -2.55 -4.02
C PHE A 18 5.21 -1.92 -3.22
N ILE A 19 6.07 -2.76 -2.65
CA ILE A 19 7.13 -2.31 -1.75
C ILE A 19 8.46 -2.94 -2.12
N LYS A 20 9.51 -2.11 -2.11
CA LYS A 20 10.90 -2.52 -2.23
C LYS A 20 11.56 -2.38 -0.87
N PHE A 21 12.40 -3.32 -0.49
CA PHE A 21 13.31 -3.18 0.64
C PHE A 21 14.72 -3.51 0.22
N THR A 22 15.69 -2.76 0.74
CA THR A 22 17.10 -2.79 0.33
C THR A 22 18.00 -3.00 1.54
N ASP A 23 18.93 -3.94 1.44
CA ASP A 23 19.90 -4.23 2.49
C ASP A 23 21.08 -3.24 2.50
N VAL A 24 21.94 -3.37 3.51
CA VAL A 24 23.14 -2.52 3.68
C VAL A 24 24.16 -2.62 2.53
N ASN A 25 24.10 -3.71 1.75
CA ASN A 25 24.96 -3.95 0.60
C ASN A 25 24.35 -3.41 -0.71
N GLY A 26 23.14 -2.87 -0.66
CA GLY A 26 22.41 -2.38 -1.83
C GLY A 26 21.66 -3.48 -2.60
N ASN A 27 21.51 -4.68 -2.03
CA ASN A 27 20.65 -5.70 -2.61
C ASN A 27 19.19 -5.36 -2.32
N SER A 28 18.34 -5.38 -3.34
CA SER A 28 16.92 -5.05 -3.20
C SER A 28 16.02 -6.21 -3.59
N GLU A 29 14.93 -6.35 -2.85
CA GLU A 29 13.78 -7.17 -3.23
C GLU A 29 12.57 -6.27 -3.41
N THR A 30 11.66 -6.63 -4.31
CA THR A 30 10.44 -5.86 -4.54
C THR A 30 9.27 -6.81 -4.64
N TRP A 31 8.19 -6.52 -3.93
CA TRP A 31 7.06 -7.41 -3.76
C TRP A 31 5.73 -6.67 -3.92
N GLY A 32 4.86 -7.26 -4.74
CA GLY A 32 3.47 -6.85 -4.92
C GLY A 32 2.53 -8.02 -4.63
N TYR A 33 1.35 -7.72 -4.09
CA TYR A 33 0.32 -8.73 -3.83
C TYR A 33 -0.81 -8.63 -4.86
N TYR A 34 -1.09 -9.74 -5.53
CA TYR A 34 -1.92 -9.79 -6.73
C TYR A 34 -3.04 -10.81 -6.60
N SER A 35 -4.10 -10.61 -7.39
CA SER A 35 -4.99 -11.71 -7.76
C SER A 35 -4.28 -12.57 -8.81
N ARG A 36 -4.11 -13.87 -8.54
CA ARG A 36 -3.44 -14.83 -9.42
C ARG A 36 -4.03 -14.81 -10.83
N ASP A 37 -5.36 -14.79 -10.90
CA ASP A 37 -6.15 -14.87 -12.13
C ASP A 37 -6.47 -13.50 -12.73
N ARG A 38 -5.89 -12.41 -12.18
CA ARG A 38 -6.12 -11.01 -12.62
C ARG A 38 -7.58 -10.60 -12.59
N VAL A 39 -8.33 -11.14 -11.64
CA VAL A 39 -9.73 -10.80 -11.38
C VAL A 39 -9.85 -10.00 -10.08
N PRO A 40 -10.87 -9.13 -9.92
CA PRO A 40 -11.02 -8.32 -8.71
C PRO A 40 -11.17 -9.12 -7.40
N GLN A 41 -11.56 -10.39 -7.48
CA GLN A 41 -11.65 -11.33 -6.36
C GLN A 41 -11.21 -12.72 -6.81
N GLY A 42 -10.26 -13.34 -6.13
CA GLY A 42 -9.69 -14.62 -6.53
C GLY A 42 -8.58 -15.09 -5.59
N ILE A 43 -7.82 -16.12 -5.98
CA ILE A 43 -6.69 -16.58 -5.18
C ILE A 43 -5.61 -15.48 -5.19
N GLY A 44 -5.14 -15.07 -4.02
CA GLY A 44 -4.07 -14.10 -3.90
C GLY A 44 -2.69 -14.73 -4.08
N GLU A 45 -1.73 -13.90 -4.46
CA GLU A 45 -0.37 -14.34 -4.73
C GLU A 45 0.61 -13.19 -4.53
N LEU A 46 1.64 -13.42 -3.73
CA LEU A 46 2.78 -12.51 -3.64
C LEU A 46 3.76 -12.77 -4.77
N ARG A 47 4.14 -11.73 -5.52
CA ARG A 47 5.03 -11.84 -6.67
C ARG A 47 6.18 -10.84 -6.57
N PRO A 48 7.38 -11.20 -7.07
CA PRO A 48 8.43 -10.21 -7.29
C PRO A 48 7.95 -9.15 -8.27
N ASP A 49 8.14 -7.88 -7.93
CA ASP A 49 7.53 -6.77 -8.64
C ASP A 49 8.52 -5.68 -9.04
N SER A 50 9.43 -6.04 -9.93
CA SER A 50 10.64 -5.27 -10.19
C SER A 50 10.63 -4.48 -11.51
N THR A 51 9.53 -4.45 -12.27
CA THR A 51 9.63 -4.08 -13.71
C THR A 51 8.54 -3.22 -14.33
N HIS A 52 7.51 -2.75 -13.61
CA HIS A 52 6.51 -1.86 -14.22
C HIS A 52 6.67 -0.38 -13.83
N PRO A 53 6.27 0.56 -14.71
CA PRO A 53 6.22 1.98 -14.38
C PRO A 53 5.32 2.24 -13.16
N TYR A 54 5.66 3.26 -12.38
CA TYR A 54 4.85 3.74 -11.26
C TYR A 54 4.66 5.25 -11.37
N ASP A 55 3.55 5.74 -10.82
CA ASP A 55 3.21 7.17 -10.85
C ASP A 55 3.77 7.92 -9.63
N TRP A 56 3.95 7.20 -8.52
CA TRP A 56 4.42 7.77 -7.27
C TRP A 56 5.33 6.80 -6.51
N SER A 57 6.32 7.33 -5.80
CA SER A 57 7.06 6.60 -4.77
C SER A 57 7.28 7.46 -3.53
N SER A 58 7.46 6.81 -2.37
CA SER A 58 7.80 7.49 -1.12
C SER A 58 9.23 8.06 -1.12
N GLY A 59 10.07 7.62 -2.06
CA GLY A 59 11.52 7.63 -1.88
C GLY A 59 11.98 6.62 -0.81
N PRO A 60 13.29 6.38 -0.70
CA PRO A 60 13.83 5.46 0.30
C PRO A 60 13.65 6.01 1.72
N VAL A 61 13.08 5.20 2.59
CA VAL A 61 12.92 5.43 4.01
C VAL A 61 13.87 4.51 4.76
N GLU A 62 14.78 5.09 5.54
CA GLU A 62 15.74 4.33 6.34
C GLU A 62 15.03 3.54 7.45
N ILE A 63 15.49 2.31 7.66
CA ILE A 63 14.98 1.40 8.69
C ILE A 63 16.14 0.71 9.40
N THR A 64 15.84 0.14 10.57
CA THR A 64 16.80 -0.70 11.28
C THR A 64 16.93 -2.08 10.62
N GLN A 65 18.01 -2.80 10.94
CA GLN A 65 18.15 -4.21 10.56
C GLN A 65 16.97 -5.07 11.05
N GLU A 66 16.48 -4.80 12.26
CA GLU A 66 15.35 -5.53 12.84
C GLU A 66 14.07 -5.32 12.02
N GLN A 67 13.78 -4.06 11.66
CA GLN A 67 12.65 -3.73 10.80
C GLN A 67 12.78 -4.38 9.42
N TYR A 68 13.97 -4.36 8.82
CA TYR A 68 14.24 -5.06 7.57
C TYR A 68 13.92 -6.56 7.68
N GLN A 69 14.40 -7.23 8.73
CA GLN A 69 14.14 -8.65 8.93
C GLN A 69 12.64 -8.94 9.14
N GLN A 70 11.92 -8.07 9.87
CA GLN A 70 10.47 -8.20 10.05
C GLN A 70 9.70 -8.10 8.73
N MET A 71 10.11 -7.17 7.84
CA MET A 71 9.50 -7.04 6.50
C MET A 71 9.79 -8.28 5.65
N HIS A 72 11.04 -8.74 5.64
CA HIS A 72 11.45 -9.93 4.91
C HIS A 72 10.69 -11.18 5.39
N ASP A 73 10.62 -11.41 6.70
CA ASP A 73 9.92 -12.56 7.28
C ASP A 73 8.41 -12.50 7.00
N TYR A 74 7.81 -11.31 7.02
CA TYR A 74 6.42 -11.12 6.65
C TYR A 74 6.18 -11.42 5.17
N ALA A 75 7.03 -10.93 4.25
CA ALA A 75 6.93 -11.24 2.83
C ALA A 75 7.02 -12.76 2.58
N GLN A 76 7.98 -13.44 3.21
CA GLN A 76 8.11 -14.89 3.13
C GLN A 76 6.89 -15.63 3.71
N TRP A 77 6.31 -15.13 4.79
CA TRP A 77 5.10 -15.70 5.35
C TRP A 77 3.92 -15.58 4.38
N VAL A 78 3.67 -14.39 3.81
CA VAL A 78 2.59 -14.14 2.83
C VAL A 78 2.80 -14.97 1.58
N TYR A 79 4.04 -15.10 1.09
CA TYR A 79 4.38 -15.95 -0.05
C TYR A 79 3.97 -17.42 0.18
N ASN A 80 4.22 -17.94 1.38
CA ASN A 80 3.88 -19.32 1.73
C ASN A 80 2.41 -19.52 2.18
N HIS A 81 1.71 -18.44 2.55
CA HIS A 81 0.36 -18.47 3.12
C HIS A 81 -0.57 -17.47 2.43
N SER A 82 -0.46 -17.33 1.11
CA SER A 82 -1.30 -16.40 0.36
C SER A 82 -2.79 -16.77 0.53
N GLY A 83 -3.58 -15.81 1.02
CA GLY A 83 -5.03 -15.94 1.13
C GLY A 83 -5.77 -15.62 -0.18
N ASP A 84 -7.07 -15.38 -0.08
CA ASP A 84 -7.89 -14.92 -1.21
C ASP A 84 -7.72 -13.40 -1.40
N TYR A 85 -7.33 -12.98 -2.60
CA TYR A 85 -7.32 -11.57 -2.99
C TYR A 85 -8.74 -11.04 -3.11
N GLY A 86 -8.99 -9.86 -2.55
CA GLY A 86 -10.21 -9.11 -2.78
C GLY A 86 -9.93 -7.62 -2.92
N LEU A 87 -10.48 -6.99 -3.97
CA LEU A 87 -10.30 -5.55 -4.20
C LEU A 87 -10.67 -4.67 -2.97
N PHE A 88 -11.60 -5.15 -2.15
CA PHE A 88 -12.10 -4.46 -0.95
C PHE A 88 -11.63 -5.09 0.37
N GLY A 89 -10.67 -6.03 0.32
CA GLY A 89 -10.14 -6.74 1.47
C GLY A 89 -9.13 -7.80 1.06
N ASN A 90 -7.98 -7.84 1.73
CA ASN A 90 -6.78 -8.60 1.39
C ASN A 90 -6.28 -8.28 -0.03
N ASN A 91 -5.80 -7.05 -0.25
CA ASN A 91 -5.29 -6.54 -1.53
C ASN A 91 -3.85 -6.01 -1.43
N CYS A 92 -3.35 -5.45 -2.54
CA CYS A 92 -2.01 -4.87 -2.63
C CYS A 92 -1.74 -3.76 -1.61
N VAL A 93 -2.72 -2.88 -1.36
CA VAL A 93 -2.61 -1.80 -0.37
C VAL A 93 -2.53 -2.38 1.04
N GLU A 94 -3.42 -3.31 1.38
CA GLU A 94 -3.44 -3.95 2.70
C GLU A 94 -2.14 -4.72 3.00
N PHE A 95 -1.57 -5.40 1.99
CA PHE A 95 -0.27 -6.04 2.13
C PHE A 95 0.84 -5.05 2.50
N VAL A 96 0.92 -3.91 1.81
CA VAL A 96 1.91 -2.85 2.10
C VAL A 96 1.65 -2.26 3.49
N GLU A 97 0.40 -1.95 3.83
CA GLU A 97 0.04 -1.39 5.14
C GLU A 97 0.31 -2.36 6.30
N ASP A 98 0.03 -3.66 6.13
CA ASP A 98 0.37 -4.68 7.11
C ASP A 98 1.89 -4.79 7.30
N MET A 99 2.65 -4.75 6.20
CA MET A 99 4.11 -4.79 6.26
C MET A 99 4.66 -3.58 7.02
N LEU A 100 4.20 -2.36 6.73
CA LEU A 100 4.62 -1.16 7.45
C LEU A 100 4.24 -1.23 8.93
N ARG A 101 3.03 -1.73 9.26
CA ARG A 101 2.61 -1.95 10.65
C ARG A 101 3.54 -2.91 11.41
N LYS A 102 4.13 -3.93 10.76
CA LYS A 102 5.12 -4.81 11.42
C LYS A 102 6.37 -4.07 11.86
N THR A 103 6.74 -3.01 11.15
CA THR A 103 7.94 -2.21 11.44
C THR A 103 7.71 -1.08 12.44
N ASN A 104 6.54 -1.01 13.07
CA ASN A 104 6.09 0.15 13.86
C ASN A 104 6.09 1.48 13.07
N GLN A 105 6.06 1.41 11.74
CA GLN A 105 5.87 2.59 10.90
C GLN A 105 4.37 2.74 10.58
N LEU A 106 3.86 3.96 10.71
CA LEU A 106 2.51 4.29 10.28
C LEU A 106 2.55 4.58 8.76
N PRO A 107 1.63 4.04 7.96
CA PRO A 107 1.55 4.39 6.55
C PRO A 107 1.33 5.90 6.41
N TYR A 108 2.13 6.57 5.58
CA TYR A 108 2.09 8.04 5.44
C TYR A 108 0.78 8.55 4.78
N TRP A 109 -0.06 7.66 4.24
CA TRP A 109 -1.33 7.97 3.57
C TRP A 109 -2.59 7.59 4.38
N THR A 110 -2.48 7.33 5.67
CA THR A 110 -3.67 7.03 6.52
C THR A 110 -4.67 8.19 6.68
N ASP A 111 -4.39 9.38 6.14
CA ASP A 111 -5.21 10.59 6.34
C ASP A 111 -6.24 10.89 5.22
N VAL A 112 -6.78 9.86 4.55
CA VAL A 112 -7.91 10.07 3.61
C VAL A 112 -9.26 9.54 4.11
N THR A 113 -9.34 8.67 5.14
CA THR A 113 -10.66 8.25 5.71
C THR A 113 -10.60 7.71 7.15
N ALA A 114 -10.14 8.48 8.13
CA ALA A 114 -10.40 8.16 9.54
C ALA A 114 -11.03 9.38 10.24
N PRO A 115 -12.37 9.48 10.35
CA PRO A 115 -12.94 10.44 11.28
C PRO A 115 -12.55 10.02 12.70
N ASP A 116 -11.96 10.96 13.42
CA ASP A 116 -11.60 10.87 14.84
C ASP A 116 -12.71 10.18 15.66
N ARG A 117 -12.43 8.97 16.17
CA ARG A 117 -12.62 8.54 17.58
C ARG A 117 -12.45 7.03 17.81
N LEU A 118 -11.36 6.71 18.52
CA LEU A 118 -11.28 5.91 19.77
C LEU A 118 -11.62 4.38 19.72
N PRO A 119 -11.59 3.66 20.86
CA PRO A 119 -10.53 2.77 21.31
C PRO A 119 -10.94 1.27 21.35
N ALA A 120 -9.99 0.40 21.69
CA ALA A 120 -10.13 -0.97 22.22
C ALA A 120 -11.18 -1.93 21.60
N GLU A 121 -10.64 -3.03 21.08
CA GLU A 121 -11.27 -4.26 20.55
C GLU A 121 -11.41 -4.36 19.01
N PRO A 122 -11.01 -5.50 18.41
CA PRO A 122 -10.89 -5.64 16.97
C PRO A 122 -12.27 -5.97 16.36
N ALA A 123 -13.08 -4.95 16.11
CA ALA A 123 -14.25 -5.10 15.26
C ALA A 123 -13.82 -5.17 13.78
N ARG A 124 -14.23 -6.24 13.10
CA ARG A 124 -14.11 -6.43 11.65
C ARG A 124 -14.78 -5.25 10.93
N VAL A 125 -14.01 -4.44 10.20
CA VAL A 125 -14.55 -3.40 9.32
C VAL A 125 -14.39 -3.83 7.87
N LYS A 126 -15.51 -3.90 7.14
CA LYS A 126 -15.55 -4.06 5.68
C LYS A 126 -15.14 -2.74 5.03
N VAL A 127 -14.10 -2.76 4.22
CA VAL A 127 -13.77 -1.66 3.29
C VAL A 127 -14.66 -1.81 2.04
N VAL A 128 -15.07 -0.69 1.46
CA VAL A 128 -15.68 -0.61 0.12
C VAL A 128 -14.88 0.45 -0.62
N VAL A 129 -14.11 0.06 -1.64
CA VAL A 129 -13.39 0.99 -2.52
C VAL A 129 -14.40 1.47 -3.56
N ALA A 130 -14.91 2.68 -3.40
CA ALA A 130 -15.73 3.29 -4.45
C ALA A 130 -14.83 3.62 -5.64
N SER A 131 -15.14 3.05 -6.82
CA SER A 131 -14.52 3.43 -8.09
C SER A 131 -14.61 4.95 -8.27
N VAL A 132 -13.47 5.57 -8.53
CA VAL A 132 -13.36 7.01 -8.76
C VAL A 132 -14.04 7.34 -10.11
N MET A 133 -15.30 7.77 -10.06
CA MET A 133 -15.79 8.71 -11.06
C MET A 133 -15.09 10.04 -10.76
N GLN A 134 -14.33 10.53 -11.74
CA GLN A 134 -13.60 11.80 -11.67
C GLN A 134 -14.48 12.93 -11.12
N PRO A 135 -14.05 13.71 -10.13
CA PRO A 135 -14.75 14.94 -9.79
C PRO A 135 -14.41 15.99 -10.85
N THR A 136 -15.39 16.30 -11.70
CA THR A 136 -15.42 17.54 -12.47
C THR A 136 -15.45 18.69 -11.45
N VAL A 137 -14.35 19.42 -11.33
CA VAL A 137 -14.33 20.67 -10.55
C VAL A 137 -15.01 21.74 -11.40
N GLU A 138 -16.30 21.98 -11.16
CA GLU A 138 -16.96 23.21 -11.62
C GLU A 138 -16.46 24.37 -10.75
N TYR A 139 -15.62 25.24 -11.34
CA TYR A 139 -15.34 26.56 -10.78
C TYR A 139 -16.63 27.39 -10.81
N ARG A 140 -17.24 27.62 -9.64
CA ARG A 140 -18.18 28.74 -9.47
C ARG A 140 -17.38 29.97 -9.08
N ASP A 141 -17.23 30.89 -10.02
CA ASP A 141 -16.82 32.26 -9.72
C ASP A 141 -17.77 32.87 -8.69
N GLN A 142 -17.25 33.17 -7.49
CA GLN A 142 -17.89 34.14 -6.60
C GLN A 142 -17.32 35.51 -6.94
N PRO A 143 -18.16 36.51 -7.31
CA PRO A 143 -17.67 37.85 -7.54
C PRO A 143 -17.27 38.50 -6.20
N ASN A 144 -15.99 38.89 -6.14
CA ASN A 144 -15.51 39.89 -5.20
C ASN A 144 -16.32 41.18 -5.36
N ALA A 145 -16.90 41.67 -4.27
CA ALA A 145 -17.02 43.10 -4.04
C ALA A 145 -17.12 43.37 -2.53
N SER A 146 -16.02 43.78 -1.93
CA SER A 146 -16.04 44.66 -0.77
C SER A 146 -16.11 46.11 -1.27
N LEU A 147 -17.07 46.86 -0.74
CA LEU A 147 -16.90 48.20 -0.13
C LEU A 147 -18.21 48.55 0.60
#